data_AF-A0A8T4NLK6-F1
#
_entry.id   AF-A0A8T4NLK6-F1
#
_cell.length_a   1.000
_cell.length_b   1.000
_cell.length_c   1.000
_cell.angle_alpha   90.00
_cell.angle_beta   90.00
_cell.angle_gamma   90.00
#
_symmetry.space_group_name_H-M   'P 1'
#
loop_
_entity.id
_entity.type
_entity.pdbx_description
1 polymer ?
#
loop_
_entity_poly.entity_id
_entity_poly.type
_entity_poly.pdbx_seq_one_letter_code
_entity_poly.pdbx_strand_id
1 'polypeptide(L)'
;MAKCSFCSRQIEQGKGVIFVAFARVYNFCSSKCMKNFQLGRESSKLAWVRKTGKGKTKAELKEELLEEAKHEEKMHEEKAEEEKEKKEEKKAESKSGKEQEKPAEKEPAK
;
A
#
# COMPACT_ATOMS: atom_id res chain seq x y z
N MET A 1 13.80 -24.55 24.30
CA MET A 1 15.06 -24.32 23.55
C MET A 1 15.06 -22.91 22.97
N ALA A 2 16.12 -22.13 23.19
CA ALA A 2 16.23 -20.77 22.67
C ALA A 2 16.41 -20.79 21.14
N LYS A 3 15.92 -19.76 20.44
CA LYS A 3 16.14 -19.56 19.00
C LYS A 3 17.29 -18.58 18.79
N CYS A 4 18.14 -18.87 17.81
CA CYS A 4 19.22 -17.97 17.41
C CYS A 4 18.66 -16.70 16.76
N SER A 5 19.02 -15.53 17.27
CA SER A 5 18.60 -14.22 16.77
C SER A 5 19.12 -13.91 15.36
N PHE A 6 20.16 -14.61 14.89
CA PHE A 6 20.73 -14.41 13.56
C PHE A 6 20.22 -15.41 12.52
N CYS A 7 20.44 -16.71 12.76
CA CYS A 7 20.14 -17.75 11.78
C CYS A 7 18.86 -18.54 12.05
N SER A 8 18.11 -18.18 13.10
CA SER A 8 16.81 -18.78 13.45
C SER A 8 16.82 -20.29 13.71
N ARG A 9 17.99 -20.90 13.86
CA ARG A 9 18.17 -22.28 14.31
C ARG A 9 17.89 -22.39 15.81
N GLN A 10 17.43 -23.56 16.25
CA GLN A 10 17.34 -23.88 17.67
C GLN A 10 18.76 -23.99 18.26
N ILE A 11 18.92 -23.48 19.48
CA ILE A 11 20.16 -23.52 20.23
C ILE A 11 20.08 -24.73 21.18
N GLU A 12 21.05 -25.63 21.05
CA GLU A 12 21.25 -26.76 21.97
C GLU A 12 21.61 -26.26 23.38
N GLN A 13 21.18 -26.99 24.41
CA GLN A 13 21.49 -26.63 25.79
C GLN A 13 23.00 -26.67 26.04
N GLY A 14 23.52 -25.68 26.78
CA GLY A 14 24.96 -25.56 27.05
C GLY A 14 25.80 -25.02 25.88
N LYS A 15 25.21 -24.70 24.73
CA LYS A 15 25.89 -24.07 23.59
C LYS A 15 25.35 -22.68 23.30
N GLY A 16 26.16 -21.90 22.59
CA GLY A 16 25.80 -20.56 22.12
C GLY A 16 26.43 -19.45 22.96
N VAL A 17 26.12 -18.21 22.57
CA VAL A 17 26.62 -16.99 23.20
C VAL A 17 25.46 -16.01 23.36
N ILE A 18 25.39 -15.36 24.51
CA ILE A 18 24.41 -14.31 24.81
C ILE A 18 25.12 -12.97 24.65
N PHE A 19 24.54 -12.09 23.83
CA PHE A 19 25.02 -10.72 23.63
C PHE A 19 23.92 -9.74 24.05
N VAL A 20 24.23 -8.83 24.97
CA VAL A 20 23.28 -7.84 25.48
C VAL A 20 23.71 -6.46 25.02
N ALA A 21 22.83 -5.76 24.30
CA ALA A 21 23.08 -4.41 23.82
C ALA A 21 21.81 -3.58 23.85
N PHE A 22 21.89 -2.32 24.30
CA PHE A 22 20.77 -1.38 24.35
C PHE A 22 19.49 -2.00 24.93
N ALA A 23 19.62 -2.67 26.08
CA ALA A 23 18.55 -3.40 26.78
C ALA A 23 17.89 -4.56 25.97
N ARG A 24 18.51 -5.02 24.89
CA ARG A 24 18.06 -6.20 24.13
C ARG A 24 19.02 -7.36 24.30
N VAL A 25 18.46 -8.56 24.45
CA VAL A 25 19.21 -9.81 24.55
C VAL A 25 19.18 -10.54 23.21
N TYR A 26 20.35 -10.78 22.65
CA TYR A 26 20.55 -11.55 21.43
C TYR A 26 21.18 -12.91 21.76
N ASN A 27 20.56 -13.98 21.31
CA ASN A 27 21.06 -15.34 21.50
C ASN A 27 21.67 -15.84 20.20
N PHE A 28 22.92 -16.31 20.22
CA PHE A 28 23.61 -16.83 19.05
C PHE A 28 23.97 -18.29 19.22
N CYS A 29 23.74 -19.12 18.19
CA CYS A 29 24.11 -20.54 18.23
C CYS A 29 25.62 -20.78 18.10
N SER A 30 26.38 -19.83 17.54
CA SER A 30 27.83 -19.96 17.33
C SER A 30 28.50 -18.60 17.10
N SER A 31 29.83 -18.57 17.23
CA SER A 31 30.65 -17.37 16.97
C SER A 31 30.51 -16.85 15.52
N LYS A 32 30.17 -17.72 14.56
CA LYS A 32 29.86 -17.30 13.18
C LYS A 32 28.68 -16.32 13.15
N CYS A 33 27.61 -16.62 13.90
CA CYS A 33 26.42 -15.77 13.95
C CYS A 33 26.72 -14.44 14.63
N MET A 34 27.45 -14.48 15.76
CA MET A 34 27.86 -13.28 16.48
C MET A 34 28.73 -12.34 15.63
N LYS A 35 29.73 -12.89 14.93
CA LYS A 35 30.60 -12.11 14.03
C LYS A 35 29.81 -11.48 12.88
N ASN A 36 28.89 -12.23 12.25
CA ASN A 36 28.08 -11.65 11.17
C ASN A 36 27.16 -10.52 11.67
N PHE A 37 26.63 -10.65 12.90
CA PHE A 37 25.86 -9.58 13.54
C PHE A 37 26.71 -8.34 13.81
N GLN A 38 27.93 -8.51 14.34
CA GLN A 38 28.87 -7.41 14.58
C GLN A 38 29.33 -6.71 13.29
N LEU A 39 29.42 -7.45 12.18
CA LEU A 39 29.70 -6.91 10.86
C LEU A 39 28.50 -6.17 10.23
N GLY A 40 27.36 -6.07 10.92
CA GLY A 40 26.16 -5.40 10.41
C GLY A 40 25.51 -6.12 9.23
N ARG A 41 25.78 -7.42 9.03
CA ARG A 41 25.16 -8.19 7.94
C ARG A 41 23.73 -8.55 8.30
N GLU A 42 22.82 -8.33 7.38
CA GLU A 42 21.43 -8.79 7.53
C GLU A 42 21.32 -10.28 7.23
N SER A 43 20.70 -11.02 8.14
CA SER A 43 20.48 -12.47 8.01
C SER A 43 19.65 -12.83 6.77
N SER A 44 18.67 -12.00 6.40
CA SER A 44 17.79 -12.20 5.25
C SER A 44 18.53 -12.22 3.90
N LYS A 45 19.70 -11.56 3.82
CA LYS A 45 20.49 -11.44 2.59
C LYS A 45 21.48 -12.60 2.40
N LEU A 46 21.67 -13.44 3.42
CA LEU A 46 22.66 -14.53 3.40
C LEU A 46 22.00 -15.86 3.04
N ALA A 47 22.44 -16.48 1.94
CA ALA A 47 21.87 -17.73 1.45
C ALA A 47 21.97 -18.91 2.43
N TRP A 48 22.99 -18.95 3.30
CA TRP A 48 23.18 -20.02 4.28
C TRP A 48 22.27 -19.90 5.52
N VAL A 49 21.60 -18.75 5.70
CA VAL A 49 20.72 -18.51 6.83
C VAL A 49 19.33 -19.04 6.50
N ARG A 50 18.72 -19.78 7.44
CA ARG A 50 17.31 -20.17 7.34
C ARG A 50 16.45 -18.92 7.28
N LYS A 51 15.81 -18.70 6.13
CA LYS A 51 14.86 -17.61 5.95
C LYS A 51 13.73 -17.77 6.97
N THR A 52 13.58 -16.79 7.85
CA THR A 52 12.36 -16.64 8.63
C THR A 52 11.26 -16.21 7.68
N GLY A 53 10.23 -17.02 7.51
CA GLY A 53 9.08 -16.78 6.62
C GLY A 53 8.17 -15.63 7.07
N LYS A 54 8.75 -14.45 7.36
CA LYS A 54 8.04 -13.22 7.76
C LYS A 54 8.14 -12.11 6.71
N GLY A 55 8.57 -12.44 5.50
CA GLY A 55 8.45 -11.55 4.34
C GLY A 55 7.34 -12.09 3.48
N LYS A 56 6.39 -11.22 3.07
CA LYS A 56 5.47 -11.51 1.97
C LYS A 56 6.30 -12.04 0.80
N THR A 57 5.90 -13.18 0.27
CA THR A 57 6.55 -13.75 -0.91
C THR A 57 6.42 -12.77 -2.08
N LYS A 58 7.27 -12.93 -3.08
CA LYS A 58 7.18 -12.14 -4.32
C LYS A 58 5.80 -12.30 -5.00
N ALA A 59 5.14 -13.44 -4.78
CA ALA A 59 3.78 -13.68 -5.27
C ALA A 59 2.75 -12.85 -4.50
N GLU A 60 2.79 -12.87 -3.17
CA GLU A 60 1.87 -12.09 -2.32
C GLU A 60 2.01 -10.58 -2.54
N LEU A 61 3.24 -10.06 -2.65
CA LEU A 61 3.48 -8.65 -2.98
C LEU A 61 2.96 -8.28 -4.37
N LYS A 62 3.00 -9.22 -5.32
CA LYS A 62 2.53 -8.97 -6.69
C LYS A 62 1.00 -9.01 -6.77
N GLU A 63 0.35 -9.88 -6.02
CA GLU A 63 -1.12 -9.88 -5.93
C GLU A 63 -1.65 -8.61 -5.27
N GLU A 64 -1.01 -8.16 -4.19
CA GLU A 64 -1.42 -6.94 -3.49
C GLU A 64 -1.30 -5.70 -4.38
N LEU A 65 -0.20 -5.57 -5.14
CA LEU A 65 -0.04 -4.50 -6.13
C LEU A 65 -1.08 -4.56 -7.25
N LEU A 66 -1.51 -5.76 -7.63
CA LEU A 66 -2.51 -5.96 -8.70
C LEU A 66 -3.92 -5.61 -8.20
N GLU A 67 -4.23 -5.95 -6.95
CA GLU A 67 -5.47 -5.55 -6.27
C GLU A 67 -5.55 -4.03 -6.11
N GLU A 68 -4.45 -3.39 -5.69
CA GLU A 68 -4.35 -1.92 -5.59
C GLU A 68 -4.59 -1.24 -6.94
N ALA A 69 -3.95 -1.73 -8.02
CA ALA A 69 -4.13 -1.16 -9.37
C ALA A 69 -5.58 -1.29 -9.88
N LYS A 70 -6.24 -2.44 -9.65
CA LYS A 70 -7.64 -2.64 -10.05
C LYS A 70 -8.59 -1.72 -9.30
N HIS A 71 -8.31 -1.44 -8.02
CA HIS A 71 -9.12 -0.55 -7.21
C HIS A 71 -9.01 0.90 -7.70
N GLU A 72 -7.80 1.35 -8.10
CA GLU A 72 -7.60 2.68 -8.69
C GLU A 72 -8.33 2.85 -10.02
N GLU A 73 -8.31 1.84 -10.91
CA GLU A 73 -9.05 1.89 -12.17
C GLU A 73 -10.56 2.00 -11.94
N LYS A 74 -11.11 1.20 -11.02
CA LYS A 74 -12.53 1.20 -10.70
C LYS A 74 -13.01 2.54 -10.12
N MET A 75 -12.19 3.17 -9.27
CA MET A 75 -12.45 4.50 -8.72
C MET A 75 -12.47 5.59 -9.81
N HIS A 76 -11.64 5.46 -10.85
CA HIS A 76 -11.63 6.40 -11.97
C HIS A 76 -12.87 6.25 -12.85
N GLU A 77 -13.34 5.02 -13.05
CA GLU A 77 -14.52 4.70 -13.86
C GLU A 77 -15.81 5.20 -13.18
N GLU A 78 -15.99 4.92 -11.89
CA GLU A 78 -17.14 5.43 -11.11
C GLU A 78 -17.17 6.97 -11.08
N LYS A 79 -16.00 7.61 -10.95
CA LYS A 79 -15.91 9.08 -10.97
C LYS A 79 -16.28 9.65 -12.35
N ALA A 80 -15.94 8.97 -13.44
CA ALA A 80 -16.28 9.40 -14.79
C ALA A 80 -17.79 9.26 -15.09
N GLU A 81 -18.45 8.25 -14.50
CA GLU A 81 -19.90 8.08 -14.59
C GLU A 81 -20.63 9.16 -13.76
N GLU A 82 -20.20 9.42 -12.53
CA GLU A 82 -20.80 10.46 -11.67
C GLU A 82 -20.64 11.88 -12.28
N GLU A 83 -19.52 12.15 -12.96
CA GLU A 83 -19.32 13.43 -13.66
C GLU A 83 -20.22 13.58 -14.90
N LYS A 84 -20.56 12.48 -15.58
CA LYS A 84 -21.51 12.48 -16.70
C LYS A 84 -22.94 12.73 -16.22
N GLU A 85 -23.37 12.09 -15.15
CA GLU A 85 -24.70 12.30 -14.56
C GLU A 85 -24.88 13.75 -14.09
N LYS A 86 -23.90 14.31 -13.36
CA LYS A 86 -23.91 15.74 -12.96
C LYS A 86 -23.95 16.70 -14.15
N LYS A 87 -23.44 16.31 -15.31
CA LYS A 87 -23.45 17.13 -16.54
C LYS A 87 -24.77 17.03 -17.29
N GLU A 88 -25.51 15.93 -17.17
CA GLU A 88 -26.88 15.79 -17.68
C GLU A 88 -27.89 16.55 -16.82
N GLU A 89 -27.77 16.50 -15.48
CA GLU A 89 -28.65 17.25 -14.57
C GLU A 89 -28.54 18.77 -14.78
N LYS A 90 -27.31 19.30 -14.91
CA LYS A 90 -27.08 20.74 -15.20
C LYS A 90 -27.61 21.20 -16.57
N LYS A 91 -27.82 20.27 -17.51
CA LYS A 91 -28.39 20.55 -18.84
C LYS A 91 -29.92 20.56 -18.83
N ALA A 92 -30.56 19.96 -17.82
CA ALA A 92 -32.01 19.98 -17.65
C ALA A 92 -32.53 21.31 -17.05
N GLU A 93 -31.79 21.93 -16.12
CA GLU A 93 -32.18 23.21 -15.50
C GLU A 93 -32.10 24.42 -16.45
N SER A 94 -31.29 24.36 -17.52
CA SER A 94 -31.09 25.48 -18.45
C SER A 94 -32.17 25.62 -19.54
N LYS A 95 -33.23 24.79 -19.52
CA LYS A 95 -34.31 24.77 -20.55
C LYS A 95 -35.65 25.38 -20.12
N SER A 96 -35.77 25.93 -18.90
CA SER A 96 -37.03 26.48 -18.35
C SER A 96 -37.16 28.02 -18.41
N GLY A 97 -36.22 28.75 -19.03
CA GLY A 97 -36.26 30.22 -19.10
C GLY A 97 -36.45 30.77 -20.52
N LYS A 98 -37.60 30.57 -21.15
CA LYS A 98 -37.97 31.29 -22.38
C LYS A 98 -39.48 31.49 -22.50
N GLU A 99 -40.02 32.38 -21.68
CA GLU A 99 -41.31 33.03 -21.92
C GLU A 99 -41.20 34.51 -21.54
N GLN A 100 -41.84 35.38 -22.33
CA GLN A 100 -41.93 36.86 -22.24
C GLN A 100 -40.75 37.62 -22.91
N GLU A 101 -40.89 38.55 -23.86
CA GLU A 101 -42.02 39.38 -24.30
C GLU A 101 -42.07 39.50 -25.84
N LYS A 102 -43.30 39.64 -26.36
CA LYS A 102 -43.61 40.04 -27.74
C LYS A 102 -44.19 41.46 -27.65
N PRO A 103 -43.54 42.54 -28.12
CA PRO A 103 -44.23 43.81 -28.26
C PRO A 103 -44.99 43.82 -29.58
N ALA A 104 -46.31 44.01 -29.45
CA ALA A 104 -47.25 44.23 -30.54
C ALA A 104 -47.16 45.67 -31.05
N GLU A 105 -47.25 45.80 -32.37
CA GLU A 105 -47.73 46.92 -33.19
C GLU A 105 -48.37 48.13 -32.48
N LYS A 106 -47.94 49.34 -32.89
CA LYS A 106 -48.82 50.46 -33.27
C LYS A 106 -48.05 51.60 -33.97
N GLU A 107 -48.19 51.68 -35.29
CA GLU A 107 -48.14 52.94 -36.07
C GLU A 107 -49.58 53.52 -36.16
N PRO A 108 -49.85 54.70 -36.75
CA PRO A 108 -49.22 56.02 -36.57
C PRO A 108 -50.28 57.16 -36.42
N ALA A 109 -49.87 58.36 -35.97
CA ALA A 109 -50.53 59.68 -36.17
C ALA A 109 -49.68 60.71 -35.38
N LYS A 110 -49.27 61.88 -35.86
CA LYS A 110 -49.80 62.82 -36.85
C LYS A 110 -48.65 63.71 -37.32
#